data_AF-A0A2W2GHH8-F1
#
_entry.id   AF-A0A2W2GHH8-F1
#
_cell.length_a   1.000
_cell.length_b   1.000
_cell.length_c   1.000
_cell.angle_alpha   90.00
_cell.angle_beta   90.00
_cell.angle_gamma   90.00
#
_symmetry.space_group_name_H-M   'P 1'
#
loop_
_entity.id
_entity.type
_entity.pdbx_description
1 polymer ?
#
loop_
_entity_poly.entity_id
_entity_poly.type
_entity_poly.pdbx_seq_one_letter_code
_entity_poly.pdbx_strand_id
1 'polypeptide(L)'
;MILHEPYIPDPDDALVWDDPAAVTILKATRGLPTCWTPGVSDSDRLAAHLERISQVKQHAVRLDAASHTDRQAALDFAGARRVAPADPLDPIRTQTRLDPVRVASRRLAVEWQRSSGYGAPLAFQAKPPATFVSATRAARREGEAA
;
A
#
# COMPACT_ATOMS: atom_id res chain seq x y z
N MET A 1 -2.26 10.17 -18.49
CA MET A 1 -3.02 9.39 -17.48
C MET A 1 -2.26 8.10 -17.25
N ILE A 2 -1.70 7.90 -16.05
CA ILE A 2 -1.01 6.64 -15.72
C ILE A 2 -2.10 5.69 -15.20
N LEU A 3 -2.45 4.69 -15.99
CA LEU A 3 -3.35 3.62 -15.56
C LEU A 3 -2.56 2.72 -14.59
N HIS A 4 -2.74 2.93 -13.29
CA HIS A 4 -2.24 1.99 -12.30
C HIS A 4 -3.07 0.72 -12.40
N GLU A 5 -2.42 -0.40 -12.77
CA GLU A 5 -3.03 -1.72 -12.79
C GLU A 5 -3.63 -2.01 -11.40
N PRO A 6 -4.91 -2.44 -11.30
CA PRO A 6 -5.43 -2.87 -10.02
C PRO A 6 -4.54 -3.99 -9.48
N TYR A 7 -4.38 -4.05 -8.15
CA TYR A 7 -3.72 -5.19 -7.54
C TYR A 7 -4.55 -6.45 -7.83
N ILE A 8 -4.03 -7.31 -8.72
CA ILE A 8 -4.56 -8.63 -9.02
C ILE A 8 -3.66 -9.61 -8.28
N PRO A 9 -4.23 -10.59 -7.54
CA PRO A 9 -3.44 -11.64 -6.90
C PRO A 9 -2.49 -12.32 -7.89
N ASP A 10 -1.29 -12.66 -7.44
CA ASP A 10 -0.31 -13.34 -8.29
C ASP A 10 -0.67 -14.84 -8.38
N PRO A 11 -0.90 -15.42 -9.58
CA PRO A 11 -1.18 -16.85 -9.70
C PRO A 11 0.00 -17.74 -9.25
N ASP A 12 1.23 -17.21 -9.22
CA ASP A 12 2.42 -17.93 -8.79
C ASP A 12 2.66 -17.85 -7.26
N ASP A 13 1.88 -17.04 -6.53
CA ASP A 13 1.91 -16.98 -5.08
C ASP A 13 1.20 -18.21 -4.47
N ALA A 14 1.94 -18.99 -3.68
CA ALA A 14 1.43 -20.20 -3.03
C ALA A 14 0.22 -19.93 -2.12
N LEU A 15 0.13 -18.74 -1.52
CA LEU A 15 -0.94 -18.38 -0.58
C LEU A 15 -2.24 -17.95 -1.30
N VAL A 16 -2.16 -17.60 -2.58
CA VAL A 16 -3.33 -17.12 -3.33
C VAL A 16 -4.38 -18.21 -3.52
N TRP A 17 -3.96 -19.47 -3.55
CA TRP A 17 -4.87 -20.61 -3.71
C TRP A 17 -5.64 -20.97 -2.42
N ASP A 18 -5.17 -20.48 -1.27
CA ASP A 18 -5.85 -20.64 0.02
C ASP A 18 -6.91 -19.56 0.28
N ASP A 19 -6.92 -18.47 -0.50
CA ASP A 19 -7.92 -17.41 -0.44
C ASP A 19 -9.00 -17.59 -1.53
N PRO A 20 -10.25 -17.98 -1.18
CA PRO A 20 -11.33 -18.13 -2.15
C PRO A 20 -11.64 -16.86 -2.94
N ALA A 21 -11.45 -15.68 -2.35
CA ALA A 21 -11.64 -14.40 -3.04
C ALA A 21 -10.58 -14.21 -4.12
N ALA A 22 -9.31 -14.43 -3.77
CA ALA A 22 -8.19 -14.33 -4.70
C ALA A 22 -8.32 -15.32 -5.87
N VAL A 23 -8.69 -16.57 -5.58
CA VAL A 23 -8.99 -17.58 -6.61
C VAL A 23 -10.12 -17.13 -7.55
N THR A 24 -11.16 -16.50 -7.01
CA THR A 24 -12.30 -16.02 -7.81
C THR A 24 -11.87 -14.87 -8.72
N ILE A 25 -11.09 -13.92 -8.21
CA ILE A 25 -10.51 -12.81 -9.01
C ILE A 25 -9.65 -13.37 -10.14
N LEU A 26 -8.76 -14.32 -9.85
CA LEU A 26 -7.90 -14.95 -10.86
C LEU A 26 -8.70 -15.64 -11.96
N LYS A 27 -9.76 -16.37 -11.59
CA LYS A 27 -10.64 -17.03 -12.56
C LYS A 27 -11.38 -16.02 -13.42
N ALA A 28 -11.93 -14.96 -12.82
CA ALA A 28 -12.74 -13.96 -13.51
C ALA A 28 -11.90 -13.06 -14.44
N THR A 29 -10.63 -12.83 -14.11
CA THR A 29 -9.73 -11.97 -14.89
C THR A 29 -8.84 -12.73 -15.88
N ARG A 30 -8.91 -14.07 -15.87
CA ARG A 30 -8.10 -14.92 -16.74
C ARG A 30 -8.34 -14.62 -18.22
N GLY A 31 -7.27 -14.36 -18.95
CA GLY A 31 -7.31 -14.15 -20.40
C GLY A 31 -7.69 -12.73 -20.83
N LEU A 32 -7.97 -11.82 -19.89
CA LEU A 32 -8.14 -10.41 -20.21
C LEU A 32 -6.80 -9.79 -20.64
N PRO A 33 -6.79 -8.96 -21.70
CA PRO A 33 -5.57 -8.32 -22.15
C PRO A 33 -5.03 -7.35 -21.10
N THR A 34 -3.70 -7.32 -20.97
CA THR A 34 -2.95 -6.39 -20.13
C THR A 34 -2.42 -5.24 -20.97
N CYS A 35 -1.76 -4.27 -20.32
CA CYS A 35 -1.03 -3.22 -21.06
C CYS A 35 0.12 -3.76 -21.92
N TRP A 36 0.55 -5.00 -21.69
CA TRP A 36 1.61 -5.68 -22.43
C TRP A 36 1.11 -6.62 -23.52
N THR A 37 -0.21 -6.85 -23.62
CA THR A 37 -0.75 -7.74 -24.66
C THR A 37 -0.56 -7.12 -26.04
N PRO A 38 0.18 -7.78 -26.95
CA PRO A 38 0.45 -7.27 -28.28
C PRO A 38 -0.81 -7.32 -29.16
N GLY A 39 -0.93 -6.38 -30.10
CA GLY A 39 -2.02 -6.38 -31.10
C GLY A 39 -3.39 -5.93 -30.59
N VAL A 40 -3.51 -5.50 -29.32
CA VAL A 40 -4.76 -5.03 -28.72
C VAL A 40 -4.85 -3.51 -28.80
N SER A 41 -6.02 -2.99 -29.18
CA SER A 41 -6.28 -1.55 -29.23
C SER A 41 -6.30 -0.93 -27.83
N ASP A 42 -6.03 0.37 -27.72
CA ASP A 42 -6.07 1.05 -26.43
C ASP A 42 -7.49 1.10 -25.82
N SER A 43 -8.54 1.11 -26.65
CA SER A 43 -9.93 1.00 -26.18
C SER A 43 -10.21 -0.36 -25.55
N ASP A 44 -9.72 -1.45 -26.16
CA ASP A 44 -9.91 -2.80 -25.64
C ASP A 44 -9.08 -3.02 -24.36
N ARG A 45 -7.87 -2.45 -24.31
CA ARG A 45 -7.05 -2.43 -23.08
C ARG A 45 -7.75 -1.68 -21.95
N LEU A 46 -8.37 -0.54 -22.25
CA LEU A 46 -9.14 0.22 -21.27
C LEU A 46 -10.35 -0.59 -20.78
N ALA A 47 -11.11 -1.21 -21.68
CA ALA A 47 -12.24 -2.06 -21.31
C ALA A 47 -11.80 -3.22 -20.41
N ALA A 48 -10.74 -3.93 -20.78
CA ALA A 48 -10.17 -5.02 -19.98
C ALA A 48 -9.62 -4.53 -18.63
N HIS A 49 -9.07 -3.33 -18.57
CA HIS A 49 -8.60 -2.73 -17.32
C HIS A 49 -9.76 -2.41 -16.37
N LEU A 50 -10.82 -1.79 -16.88
CA LEU A 50 -12.02 -1.50 -16.11
C LEU A 50 -12.71 -2.78 -15.62
N GLU A 51 -12.74 -3.81 -16.47
CA GLU A 51 -13.28 -5.12 -16.10
C GLU A 51 -12.47 -5.75 -14.95
N ARG A 52 -11.14 -5.72 -15.03
CA ARG A 52 -10.28 -6.20 -13.93
C ARG A 52 -10.51 -5.44 -12.63
N ILE A 53 -10.67 -4.12 -12.68
CA ILE A 53 -11.05 -3.31 -11.51
C ILE A 53 -12.40 -3.76 -10.96
N SER A 54 -13.38 -4.00 -11.83
CA SER A 54 -14.72 -4.44 -11.43
C SER A 54 -14.66 -5.77 -10.70
N GLN A 55 -13.97 -6.76 -11.26
CA GLN A 55 -13.80 -8.09 -10.67
C GLN A 55 -13.07 -8.04 -9.34
N VAL A 56 -11.98 -7.27 -9.24
CA VAL A 56 -11.29 -7.06 -7.95
C VAL A 56 -12.23 -6.43 -6.94
N LYS A 57 -12.98 -5.38 -7.29
CA LYS A 57 -13.92 -4.75 -6.34
C LYS A 57 -15.09 -5.65 -5.94
N GLN A 58 -15.55 -6.52 -6.83
CA GLN A 58 -16.66 -7.42 -6.58
C GLN A 58 -16.26 -8.56 -5.64
N HIS A 59 -15.06 -9.09 -5.81
CA HIS A 59 -14.63 -10.33 -5.16
C HIS A 59 -13.61 -10.13 -4.06
N ALA A 60 -12.83 -9.05 -4.06
CA ALA A 60 -11.93 -8.76 -2.96
C ALA A 60 -12.74 -8.67 -1.67
N VAL A 61 -12.20 -9.26 -0.61
CA VAL A 61 -12.82 -9.25 0.71
C VAL A 61 -13.17 -7.81 1.06
N ARG A 62 -14.48 -7.55 1.13
CA ARG A 62 -14.99 -6.27 1.61
C ARG A 62 -14.69 -6.25 3.10
N LEU A 63 -13.68 -5.48 3.48
CA LEU A 63 -13.45 -5.14 4.88
C LEU A 63 -14.60 -4.22 5.30
N ASP A 64 -15.65 -4.81 5.86
CA ASP A 64 -16.68 -4.03 6.50
C ASP A 64 -16.07 -3.29 7.70
N ALA A 65 -16.59 -2.09 7.95
CA ALA A 65 -16.14 -1.32 9.09
C ALA A 65 -16.40 -2.14 10.37
N ALA A 66 -15.36 -2.31 11.18
CA ALA A 66 -15.50 -2.90 12.50
C ALA A 66 -16.57 -2.15 13.30
N SER A 67 -17.33 -2.90 14.11
CA SER A 67 -18.41 -2.32 14.91
C SER A 67 -17.87 -1.18 15.79
N HIS A 68 -18.74 -0.25 16.19
CA HIS A 68 -18.33 0.83 17.11
C HIS A 68 -17.70 0.26 18.39
N THR A 69 -18.27 -0.83 18.92
CA THR A 69 -17.77 -1.58 20.08
C THR A 69 -16.36 -2.12 19.86
N ASP A 70 -16.09 -2.79 18.74
CA ASP A 70 -14.76 -3.35 18.47
C ASP A 70 -13.72 -2.24 18.27
N ARG A 71 -14.12 -1.14 17.61
CA ARG A 71 -13.26 0.03 17.45
C ARG A 71 -12.94 0.69 18.79
N GLN A 72 -13.91 0.76 19.71
CA GLN A 72 -13.67 1.25 21.07
C GLN A 72 -12.74 0.32 21.85
N ALA A 73 -12.99 -1.00 21.80
CA ALA A 73 -12.16 -1.99 22.48
C ALA A 73 -10.70 -1.95 22.00
N ALA A 74 -10.46 -1.71 20.70
CA ALA A 74 -9.11 -1.53 20.16
C ALA A 74 -8.42 -0.27 20.70
N LEU A 75 -9.15 0.84 20.87
CA LEU A 75 -8.63 2.06 21.50
C LEU A 75 -8.29 1.82 22.97
N ASP A 76 -9.16 1.12 23.70
CA ASP A 76 -8.96 0.79 25.10
C ASP A 76 -7.74 -0.12 25.29
N PHE A 77 -7.58 -1.14 24.43
CA PHE A 77 -6.41 -2.02 24.40
C PHE A 77 -5.11 -1.24 24.15
N ALA A 78 -5.13 -0.28 23.22
CA ALA A 78 -3.99 0.58 22.93
C ALA A 78 -3.71 1.60 24.06
N GLY A 79 -4.56 1.67 25.10
CA GLY A 79 -4.47 2.68 26.16
C GLY A 79 -4.81 4.09 25.68
N ALA A 80 -5.48 4.21 24.52
CA ALA A 80 -5.90 5.49 23.98
C ALA A 80 -7.11 6.00 24.77
N ARG A 81 -6.95 7.11 25.50
CA ARG A 81 -8.04 7.77 26.24
C ARG A 81 -8.98 8.53 25.29
N ARG A 82 -9.63 7.84 24.36
CA ARG A 82 -10.57 8.42 23.38
C ARG A 82 -11.78 7.54 23.16
N VAL A 83 -12.84 8.18 22.70
CA VAL A 83 -14.06 7.52 22.23
C VAL A 83 -13.95 7.34 20.71
N ALA A 84 -14.25 6.13 20.23
CA ALA A 84 -14.34 5.86 18.80
C ALA A 84 -15.43 6.76 18.17
N PRO A 85 -15.15 7.44 17.05
CA PRO A 85 -16.15 8.26 16.39
C PRO A 85 -17.28 7.38 15.83
N ALA A 86 -18.51 7.93 15.77
CA ALA A 86 -19.65 7.22 15.21
C ALA A 86 -19.36 6.78 13.76
N ASP A 87 -18.92 7.72 12.91
CA ASP A 87 -18.39 7.43 11.58
C ASP A 87 -16.88 7.11 11.66
N PRO A 88 -16.44 5.91 11.25
CA PRO A 88 -15.02 5.54 11.23
C PRO A 88 -14.15 6.42 10.31
N LEU A 89 -14.74 7.05 9.29
CA LEU A 89 -14.02 7.87 8.32
C LEU A 89 -13.93 9.35 8.70
N ASP A 90 -14.66 9.77 9.74
CA ASP A 90 -14.72 11.16 10.18
C ASP A 90 -13.32 11.77 10.38
N PRO A 91 -12.36 11.11 11.09
CA PRO A 91 -11.05 11.70 11.33
C PRO A 91 -10.23 11.99 10.07
N ILE A 92 -10.41 11.20 9.00
CA ILE A 92 -9.73 11.38 7.72
C ILE A 92 -10.36 12.56 6.98
N ARG A 93 -11.69 12.64 6.98
CA ARG A 93 -12.46 13.67 6.28
C ARG A 93 -12.27 15.04 6.87
N THR A 94 -12.22 15.14 8.20
CA THR A 94 -12.05 16.41 8.91
C THR A 94 -10.59 16.79 9.12
N GLN A 95 -9.64 16.04 8.55
CA GLN A 95 -8.19 16.20 8.77
C GLN A 95 -7.85 16.30 10.27
N THR A 96 -8.55 15.52 11.11
CA THR A 96 -8.38 15.63 12.55
C THR A 96 -6.94 15.29 12.91
N ARG A 97 -6.28 16.31 13.47
CA ARG A 97 -4.86 16.41 13.82
C ARG A 97 -4.23 15.13 14.37
N LEU A 98 -2.92 15.02 14.13
CA LEU A 98 -1.99 14.09 14.76
C LEU A 98 -2.39 13.79 16.21
N ASP A 99 -2.59 12.50 16.48
CA ASP A 99 -2.94 11.96 17.78
C ASP A 99 -2.01 12.52 18.89
N PRO A 100 -2.51 13.32 19.86
CA PRO A 100 -1.68 13.89 20.92
C PRO A 100 -0.93 12.86 21.78
N VAL A 101 -1.48 11.66 21.97
CA VAL A 101 -0.80 10.55 22.68
C VAL A 101 0.33 10.03 21.80
N ARG A 102 0.08 9.76 20.52
CA ARG A 102 1.14 9.35 19.58
C ARG A 102 2.24 10.40 19.45
N VAL A 103 1.88 11.69 19.47
CA VAL A 103 2.82 12.81 19.48
C VAL A 103 3.61 12.84 20.80
N ALA A 104 2.96 12.68 21.96
CA ALA A 104 3.62 12.65 23.26
C ALA A 104 4.56 11.44 23.41
N SER A 105 4.12 10.24 23.05
CA SER A 105 4.94 9.03 23.04
C SER A 105 6.12 9.16 22.07
N ARG A 106 5.92 9.75 20.89
CA ARG A 106 7.01 10.01 19.94
C ARG A 106 8.00 11.03 20.50
N ARG A 107 7.53 12.09 21.17
CA ARG A 107 8.40 13.06 21.85
C ARG A 107 9.23 12.40 22.95
N LEU A 108 8.60 11.61 23.82
CA LEU A 108 9.27 10.85 24.86
C LEU A 108 10.31 9.87 24.30
N ALA A 109 9.98 9.16 23.22
CA ALA A 109 10.92 8.26 22.56
C ALA A 109 12.13 9.01 21.96
N VAL A 110 11.90 10.18 21.36
CA VAL A 110 12.98 11.05 20.84
C VAL A 110 13.81 11.63 21.97
N GLU A 111 13.20 12.06 23.07
CA GLU A 111 13.89 12.56 24.27
C GLU A 111 14.75 11.47 24.93
N TRP A 112 14.20 10.26 25.07
CA TRP A 112 14.95 9.08 25.53
C TRP A 112 16.12 8.77 24.60
N GLN A 113 15.93 8.79 23.28
CA GLN A 113 17.03 8.56 22.32
C GLN A 113 18.14 9.61 22.43
N ARG A 114 17.78 10.87 22.69
CA ARG A 114 18.74 11.95 22.94
C ARG A 114 19.49 11.77 24.27
N SER A 115 18.80 11.34 25.33
CA SER A 115 19.38 11.23 26.67
C SER A 115 20.20 9.96 26.89
N SER A 116 19.89 8.88 26.18
CA SER A 116 20.58 7.58 26.29
C SER A 116 21.91 7.50 25.53
N GLY A 117 22.32 8.57 24.84
CA GLY A 117 23.57 8.59 24.07
C GLY A 117 23.57 7.69 22.82
N TYR A 118 22.49 6.94 22.57
CA TYR A 118 22.22 6.18 21.33
C TYR A 118 21.77 7.09 20.17
N GLY A 119 22.33 8.30 20.13
CA GLY A 119 22.15 9.30 19.09
C GLY A 119 23.36 9.35 18.18
N ALA A 120 23.81 8.21 17.65
CA ALA A 120 24.53 8.29 16.38
C ALA A 120 23.52 8.87 15.38
N PRO A 121 23.76 10.04 14.76
CA PRO A 121 22.97 10.40 13.61
C PRO A 121 23.09 9.24 12.63
N LEU A 122 21.96 8.79 12.06
CA LEU A 122 22.03 8.07 10.80
C LEU A 122 22.63 9.08 9.82
N ALA A 123 23.96 9.13 9.76
CA ALA A 123 24.67 9.92 8.80
C ALA A 123 24.11 9.52 7.44
N PHE A 124 23.84 10.49 6.59
CA PHE A 124 23.42 10.28 5.21
C PHE A 124 24.35 9.29 4.45
N GLN A 125 25.55 9.05 4.98
CA GLN A 125 26.56 8.08 4.54
C GLN A 125 26.23 6.60 4.87
N ALA A 126 25.27 6.30 5.75
CA ALA A 126 24.81 4.94 6.03
C ALA A 126 23.74 4.44 5.05
N LYS A 127 23.42 5.24 4.03
CA LYS A 127 22.75 4.73 2.83
C LYS A 127 23.85 4.12 1.95
N PRO A 128 23.85 2.81 1.63
CA PRO A 128 24.69 2.33 0.55
C PRO A 128 24.39 3.18 -0.69
N PRO A 129 25.41 3.65 -1.43
CA PRO A 129 25.21 4.55 -2.55
C PRO A 129 24.56 3.78 -3.71
N ALA A 130 23.24 3.55 -3.64
CA ALA A 130 22.42 3.04 -4.73
C ALA A 130 20.90 2.96 -4.45
N THR A 131 20.40 3.03 -3.21
CA THR A 131 18.97 2.72 -2.96
C THR A 131 18.05 3.95 -2.95
N PHE A 132 17.92 4.63 -4.08
CA PHE A 132 16.65 5.29 -4.41
C PHE A 132 15.95 4.50 -5.51
N VAL A 133 14.80 3.94 -5.16
CA VAL A 133 13.63 3.80 -6.04
C VAL A 133 13.39 5.21 -6.63
N SER A 134 13.34 5.49 -7.94
CA SER A 134 12.96 4.71 -9.12
C SER A 134 13.43 5.39 -10.43
N ALA A 135 13.75 4.55 -11.43
CA ALA A 135 13.63 4.72 -12.89
C ALA A 135 14.19 5.98 -13.60
N THR A 136 15.30 5.80 -14.33
CA THR A 136 15.50 6.36 -15.68
C THR A 136 16.44 5.46 -16.49
N ARG A 137 15.93 4.93 -17.61
CA ARG A 137 16.67 4.19 -18.61
C ARG A 137 17.36 5.19 -19.54
N ALA A 138 18.68 5.32 -19.46
CA ALA A 138 19.57 5.92 -20.46
C ALA A 138 21.01 5.61 -20.01
N ALA A 139 21.98 5.20 -20.81
CA ALA A 139 22.09 4.90 -22.22
C ALA A 139 23.26 3.91 -22.32
N ARG A 140 23.11 2.79 -23.04
CA ARG A 140 24.26 1.94 -23.39
C ARG A 140 24.74 2.35 -24.78
N ARG A 141 25.58 3.38 -24.78
CA ARG A 141 26.55 3.83 -25.77
C ARG A 141 27.73 4.28 -24.90
N GLU A 142 28.98 3.88 -25.03
CA GLU A 142 29.82 3.52 -26.18
C GLU A 142 31.18 2.99 -25.63
N GLY A 143 32.02 2.44 -26.52
CA GLY A 143 33.50 2.36 -26.37
C GLY A 143 34.03 1.04 -25.80
N GLU A 144 35.14 0.45 -26.23
CA GLU A 144 36.29 0.91 -27.01
C GLU A 144 37.07 -0.35 -27.45
N ALA A 145 37.55 -0.43 -28.69
CA ALA A 145 38.97 -0.21 -29.02
C ALA A 145 39.95 -1.11 -28.25
N ALA A 146 40.37 -2.19 -28.91
CA ALA A 146 41.74 -2.71 -28.95
C ALA A 146 41.97 -3.32 -30.33
#